data_AF-A0A7C4RJ53-F1
#
_entry.id   AF-A0A7C4RJ53-F1
#
_cell.length_a   1.000
_cell.length_b   1.000
_cell.length_c   1.000
_cell.angle_alpha   90.00
_cell.angle_beta   90.00
_cell.angle_gamma   90.00
#
_symmetry.space_group_name_H-M   'P 1'
#
loop_
_entity.id
_entity.type
_entity.pdbx_description
1 polymer ?
#
loop_
_entity_poly.entity_id
_entity_poly.type
_entity_poly.pdbx_seq_one_letter_code
_entity_poly.pdbx_strand_id
1 'polypeptide(L)'
;MRSFRAKPYENAKLYLGELTWVDVEEFLKKHQTVIVPVGSCEQHGPHLPLDTDAYDAFWLSMKAAEKAQCALVAPPIYCGVSSHHMDFRANSL
;
A
#
# COMPACT_ATOMS: atom_id res chain seq x y z
N MET A 1 9.83 15.77 -29.40
CA MET A 1 10.98 15.38 -28.57
C MET A 1 10.94 16.13 -27.23
N ARG A 2 10.41 15.48 -26.20
CA ARG A 2 10.65 15.80 -24.79
C ARG A 2 11.02 14.47 -24.15
N SER A 3 12.27 14.35 -23.71
CA SER A 3 12.73 13.18 -22.97
C SER A 3 11.97 13.15 -21.65
N PHE A 4 11.09 12.16 -21.48
CA PHE A 4 10.58 11.79 -20.17
C PHE A 4 11.76 11.17 -19.43
N ARG A 5 12.37 11.99 -18.57
CA ARG A 5 13.37 11.56 -17.60
C ARG A 5 12.75 10.42 -16.79
N ALA A 6 13.31 9.22 -16.89
CA ALA A 6 12.96 8.07 -16.06
C ALA A 6 12.81 8.50 -14.61
N LYS A 7 11.69 8.12 -13.97
CA LYS A 7 11.54 8.37 -12.52
C LYS A 7 12.56 7.48 -11.79
N PRO A 8 13.15 7.94 -10.67
CA PRO A 8 14.23 7.22 -9.98
C PRO A 8 13.85 5.84 -9.40
N TYR A 9 12.63 5.35 -9.64
CA TYR A 9 12.05 4.12 -9.10
C TYR A 9 11.73 3.07 -10.18
N GLU A 10 12.07 3.31 -11.45
CA GLU A 10 11.76 2.41 -12.57
C GLU A 10 12.43 1.02 -12.50
N ASN A 11 13.33 0.77 -11.54
CA ASN A 11 14.11 -0.49 -11.46
C ASN A 11 13.83 -1.37 -10.24
N ALA A 12 12.95 -0.99 -9.31
CA ALA A 12 12.59 -1.86 -8.18
C ALA A 12 11.07 -1.99 -8.08
N LYS A 13 10.54 -3.13 -8.53
CA LYS A 13 9.17 -3.54 -8.24
C LYS A 13 9.06 -3.85 -6.74
N LEU A 14 8.71 -2.85 -5.94
CA LEU A 14 8.57 -2.98 -4.47
C LEU A 14 7.19 -3.49 -4.07
N TYR A 15 6.20 -3.38 -4.95
CA TYR A 15 4.86 -3.84 -4.69
C TYR A 15 4.71 -5.34 -4.99
N LEU A 16 4.44 -6.13 -3.95
CA LEU A 16 4.33 -7.59 -4.04
C LEU A 16 3.27 -8.04 -5.05
N GLY A 17 2.19 -7.27 -5.23
CA GLY A 17 1.13 -7.60 -6.19
C GLY A 17 1.55 -7.55 -7.66
N GLU A 18 2.71 -6.95 -7.99
CA GLU A 18 3.26 -6.88 -9.35
C GLU A 18 4.43 -7.85 -9.59
N LEU A 19 4.74 -8.66 -8.58
CA LEU A 19 5.81 -9.64 -8.61
C LEU A 19 5.30 -11.03 -8.96
N THR A 20 6.09 -11.76 -9.73
CA THR A 20 5.96 -13.22 -9.83
C THR A 20 6.61 -13.89 -8.62
N TRP A 21 6.31 -15.16 -8.38
CA TRP A 21 6.96 -15.93 -7.32
C TRP A 21 8.48 -16.02 -7.50
N VAL A 22 8.98 -15.99 -8.75
CA VAL A 22 10.42 -16.00 -9.07
C VAL A 22 11.08 -14.68 -8.65
N ASP A 23 10.41 -13.54 -8.85
CA ASP A 23 10.91 -12.25 -8.38
C ASP A 23 11.02 -12.21 -6.84
N VAL A 24 10.04 -12.82 -6.16
CA VAL A 24 10.04 -12.94 -4.69
C VAL A 24 11.18 -13.85 -4.22
N GLU A 25 11.42 -14.98 -4.90
CA GLU A 25 12.55 -15.86 -4.58
C GLU A 25 13.89 -15.12 -4.69
N GLU A 26 14.09 -14.29 -5.73
CA GLU A 26 15.30 -13.48 -5.87
C GLU A 26 15.43 -12.43 -4.76
N PHE A 27 14.34 -11.76 -4.38
CA PHE A 27 14.34 -10.82 -3.25
C PHE A 27 14.76 -11.50 -1.94
N LEU A 28 14.25 -12.71 -1.69
CA LEU A 28 14.51 -13.48 -0.46
C LEU A 28 15.97 -13.91 -0.28
N LYS A 29 16.79 -13.88 -1.35
CA LYS A 29 18.24 -14.12 -1.26
C LYS A 29 18.98 -13.01 -0.50
N LYS A 30 18.41 -11.81 -0.42
CA LYS A 30 19.06 -10.61 0.16
C LYS A 30 18.28 -9.97 1.29
N HIS A 31 16.95 -10.08 1.27
CA HIS A 31 16.06 -9.36 2.16
C HIS A 31 14.90 -10.25 2.61
N GLN A 32 14.35 -10.00 3.80
CA GLN A 32 13.26 -10.80 4.37
C GLN A 32 12.13 -9.94 4.98
N THR A 33 12.11 -8.64 4.65
CA THR A 33 11.16 -7.70 5.24
C THR A 33 9.99 -7.47 4.31
N VAL A 34 8.78 -7.45 4.87
CA VAL A 34 7.56 -7.03 4.20
C VAL A 34 6.83 -5.99 5.05
N ILE A 35 6.28 -4.98 4.41
CA ILE A 35 5.36 -4.01 5.00
C ILE A 35 3.96 -4.41 4.57
N VAL A 36 3.04 -4.54 5.54
CA VAL A 36 1.63 -4.87 5.29
C VAL A 36 0.80 -3.62 5.57
N PRO A 37 0.32 -2.92 4.53
CA PRO A 37 -0.57 -1.78 4.71
C PRO A 37 -1.92 -2.26 5.23
N VAL A 38 -2.41 -1.64 6.30
CA VAL A 38 -3.71 -1.94 6.90
C VAL A 38 -4.45 -0.62 7.10
N GLY A 39 -5.67 -0.55 6.59
CA GLY A 39 -6.58 0.57 6.80
C GLY A 39 -8.01 0.09 7.05
N SER A 40 -8.96 0.96 6.73
CA SER A 40 -10.39 0.75 6.91
C SER A 40 -11.14 1.23 5.66
N CYS A 41 -12.40 0.80 5.54
CA CYS A 41 -13.38 1.40 4.65
C CYS A 41 -14.40 2.09 5.55
N GLU A 42 -14.23 3.40 5.77
CA GLU A 42 -15.00 4.14 6.75
C GLU A 42 -15.32 5.59 6.39
N GLN A 43 -16.33 6.13 7.04
CA GLN A 43 -16.75 7.52 6.91
C GLN A 43 -15.66 8.50 7.38
N HIS A 44 -15.24 9.41 6.49
CA HIS A 44 -14.31 10.51 6.78
C HIS A 44 -14.93 11.91 6.55
N GLY A 45 -16.25 12.04 6.68
CA GLY A 45 -16.97 13.28 6.42
C GLY A 45 -17.41 13.41 4.95
N PRO A 46 -18.16 14.47 4.59
CA PRO A 46 -18.70 14.63 3.23
C PRO A 46 -17.65 14.97 2.15
N HIS A 47 -16.38 15.04 2.53
CA HIS A 47 -15.30 15.60 1.72
C HIS A 47 -14.16 14.61 1.44
N LEU A 48 -14.17 13.43 2.08
CA LEU A 48 -13.12 12.42 1.92
C LEU A 48 -13.72 11.07 1.48
N PRO A 49 -13.01 10.30 0.63
CA PRO A 49 -13.40 8.94 0.25
C PRO A 49 -13.40 7.97 1.43
N LEU A 50 -14.14 6.88 1.28
CA LEU A 50 -14.26 5.85 2.32
C LEU A 50 -12.98 5.04 2.54
N ASP A 51 -12.09 4.96 1.55
CA ASP A 51 -10.86 4.18 1.60
C ASP A 51 -9.63 5.00 2.03
N THR A 52 -9.85 6.21 2.58
CA THR A 52 -8.77 7.15 2.93
C THR A 52 -7.69 6.46 3.77
N ASP A 53 -8.07 5.72 4.80
CA ASP A 53 -7.13 4.98 5.65
C ASP A 53 -6.27 3.97 4.86
N ALA A 54 -6.90 3.16 4.00
CA ALA A 54 -6.20 2.14 3.23
C ALA A 54 -5.30 2.77 2.14
N TYR A 55 -5.76 3.88 1.54
CA TYR A 55 -5.00 4.66 0.57
C TYR A 55 -3.72 5.24 1.21
N ASP A 56 -3.85 5.93 2.34
CA ASP A 56 -2.73 6.57 3.03
C ASP A 56 -1.74 5.53 3.57
N ALA A 57 -2.25 4.42 4.14
CA ALA A 57 -1.41 3.32 4.60
C ALA A 57 -0.58 2.71 3.46
N PHE A 58 -1.19 2.49 2.29
CA PHE A 58 -0.48 1.96 1.11
C PHE A 58 0.56 2.96 0.60
N TRP A 59 0.17 4.22 0.43
CA TRP A 59 1.06 5.26 -0.08
C TRP A 59 2.29 5.44 0.81
N LEU A 60 2.09 5.50 2.13
CA LEU A 60 3.19 5.64 3.08
C LEU A 60 4.09 4.40 3.10
N SER A 61 3.50 3.21 3.02
CA SER A 61 4.26 1.95 2.95
C SER A 61 5.18 1.90 1.74
N MET A 62 4.71 2.34 0.56
CA MET A 62 5.53 2.45 -0.64
C MET A 62 6.69 3.43 -0.44
N LYS A 63 6.45 4.60 0.18
CA LYS A 63 7.51 5.56 0.49
C LYS A 63 8.53 5.05 1.50
N ALA A 64 8.08 4.31 2.51
CA ALA A 64 8.96 3.66 3.46
C ALA A 64 9.84 2.59 2.79
N ALA A 65 9.26 1.73 1.96
CA ALA A 65 9.98 0.70 1.21
C ALA A 65 10.99 1.30 0.23
N GLU A 66 10.61 2.35 -0.51
CA GLU A 66 11.51 3.10 -1.41
C GLU A 66 12.75 3.61 -0.66
N LYS A 67 12.56 4.12 0.56
CA LYS A 67 13.64 4.67 1.38
C LYS A 67 14.50 3.59 2.06
N ALA A 68 13.87 2.50 2.51
CA ALA A 68 14.55 1.41 3.19
C ALA A 68 15.34 0.51 2.24
N GLN A 69 14.88 0.37 0.98
CA GLN A 69 15.50 -0.47 -0.08
C GLN A 69 15.69 -1.95 0.30
N CYS A 70 15.01 -2.42 1.35
CA CYS A 70 15.15 -3.78 1.87
C CYS A 70 13.80 -4.41 2.25
N ALA A 71 12.69 -3.85 1.78
CA ALA A 71 11.34 -4.31 2.09
C ALA A 71 10.43 -4.30 0.86
N LEU A 72 9.57 -5.31 0.75
CA LEU A 72 8.43 -5.31 -0.17
C LEU A 72 7.18 -4.75 0.52
N VAL A 73 6.20 -4.29 -0.26
CA VAL A 73 4.89 -3.86 0.23
C VAL A 73 3.83 -4.86 -0.24
N ALA A 74 3.08 -5.44 0.70
CA ALA A 74 1.99 -6.35 0.40
C ALA A 74 0.75 -5.59 -0.13
N PRO A 75 -0.19 -6.27 -0.82
CA PRO A 75 -1.51 -5.71 -1.11
C PRO A 75 -2.19 -5.17 0.16
N PRO A 76 -2.85 -4.00 0.10
CA PRO A 76 -3.49 -3.40 1.27
C PRO A 76 -4.63 -4.27 1.83
N ILE A 77 -4.75 -4.29 3.14
CA ILE A 77 -5.96 -4.76 3.82
C ILE A 77 -6.91 -3.57 3.93
N TYR A 78 -7.97 -3.60 3.11
CA TYR A 78 -8.96 -2.52 3.02
C TYR A 78 -10.02 -2.56 4.13
N CYS A 79 -10.24 -3.71 4.76
CA CYS A 79 -11.27 -3.89 5.78
C CYS A 79 -10.64 -4.03 7.16
N GLY A 80 -10.62 -2.94 7.92
CA GLY A 80 -10.25 -2.90 9.33
C GLY A 80 -11.46 -3.03 10.26
N VAL A 81 -11.23 -2.92 11.58
CA VAL A 81 -12.30 -2.87 12.59
C VAL A 81 -12.57 -1.41 12.94
N SER A 82 -13.74 -0.90 12.56
CA SER A 82 -14.14 0.51 12.72
C SER A 82 -15.47 0.67 13.47
N SER A 83 -15.56 0.02 14.64
CA SER A 83 -16.78 -0.05 15.46
C SER A 83 -17.35 1.31 15.89
N HIS A 84 -16.52 2.35 15.98
CA HIS A 84 -16.94 3.71 16.33
C HIS A 84 -17.64 4.46 15.19
N HIS A 85 -17.59 3.95 13.95
CA HIS A 85 -18.21 4.57 12.78
C HIS A 85 -19.50 3.88 12.33
N MET A 86 -19.98 2.88 13.08
CA MET A 86 -21.16 2.07 12.75
C MET A 86 -22.48 2.85 12.66
N ASP A 87 -22.54 4.08 13.19
CA ASP A 87 -23.74 4.93 13.09
C ASP A 87 -23.88 5.61 11.70
N PHE A 88 -22.86 5.51 10.85
CA PHE A 88 -22.86 6.09 9.50
C PHE A 88 -23.17 5.06 8.42
N ARG A 89 -24.00 5.47 7.46
CA ARG A 89 -24.22 4.74 6.20
C ARG A 89 -22.86 4.59 5.50
N ALA A 90 -22.51 3.34 5.16
CA ALA A 90 -21.23 2.82 4.61
C ALA A 90 -20.50 1.86 5.58
N ASN A 91 -20.55 2.10 6.89
CA ASN A 91 -19.96 1.22 7.90
C ASN A 91 -20.98 0.24 8.50
N SER A 92 -22.28 0.53 8.34
CA SER A 92 -23.39 -0.20 8.95
C SER A 92 -24.12 -1.17 8.02
N LEU A 93 -23.49 -1.62 6.93
CA LEU A 93 -24.12 -2.50 5.92
C LEU A 93 -24.52 -3.86 6.50
#